data_AF-A0A9X5XPV8-F1
#
_entry.id   AF-A0A9X5XPV8-F1
#
_cell.length_a   1.000
_cell.length_b   1.000
_cell.length_c   1.000
_cell.angle_alpha   90.00
_cell.angle_beta   90.00
_cell.angle_gamma   90.00
#
_symmetry.space_group_name_H-M   'P 1'
#
loop_
_entity.id
_entity.type
_entity.pdbx_description
1 polymer ?
#
loop_
_entity_poly.entity_id
_entity_poly.type
_entity_poly.pdbx_seq_one_letter_code
_entity_poly.pdbx_strand_id
1 'polypeptide(L)' 'MATLPKEVRQKLESNIHIYKVNSKNIYYTDEFKLKIVEEYNHGKEPEDIFRDAGIDVNILSQYRNEKHIEGRL' A
#
# COMPACT_ATOMS: atom_id res chain seq x y z
N MET A 1 5.14 -14.97 -13.83
CA MET A 1 5.51 -14.03 -12.75
C MET A 1 4.64 -12.80 -12.89
N ALA A 2 3.71 -12.54 -11.97
CA ALA A 2 2.87 -11.34 -12.04
C ALA A 2 3.72 -10.10 -11.72
N THR A 3 3.76 -9.14 -12.64
CA THR A 3 4.39 -7.83 -12.46
C THR A 3 3.31 -6.75 -12.48
N LEU A 4 3.52 -5.67 -11.73
CA LEU A 4 2.59 -4.53 -11.73
C LEU A 4 2.57 -3.90 -13.13
N PRO A 5 1.42 -3.81 -13.81
CA PRO A 5 1.33 -3.17 -15.13
C PRO A 5 1.60 -1.66 -15.01
N LYS A 6 2.14 -1.06 -16.06
CA LYS A 6 2.56 0.36 -16.06
C LYS A 6 1.42 1.31 -15.68
N GLU A 7 0.21 1.06 -16.18
CA GLU A 7 -0.97 1.91 -15.90
C GLU A 7 -1.31 1.94 -14.40
N VAL A 8 -1.25 0.79 -13.74
CA VAL A 8 -1.45 0.70 -12.28
C VAL A 8 -0.39 1.47 -11.53
N ARG A 9 0.89 1.36 -11.95
CA ARG A 9 1.97 2.11 -11.30
C ARG A 9 1.75 3.61 -11.43
N GLN A 10 1.36 4.11 -12.59
CA GLN A 10 1.09 5.53 -12.79
C GLN A 10 -0.05 6.03 -11.91
N LYS A 11 -1.12 5.25 -11.73
CA LYS A 11 -2.21 5.59 -10.80
C LYS A 11 -1.73 5.66 -9.36
N LEU A 12 -0.94 4.68 -8.94
CA LEU A 12 -0.37 4.62 -7.59
C LEU A 12 0.64 5.75 -7.35
N GLU A 13 1.55 6.02 -8.29
CA GLU A 13 2.53 7.12 -8.22
C GLU A 13 1.87 8.50 -8.26
N SER A 14 0.67 8.63 -8.79
CA SER A 14 -0.09 9.87 -8.76
C SER A 14 -0.71 10.18 -7.39
N ASN A 15 -0.65 9.25 -6.44
CA ASN A 15 -1.20 9.41 -5.10
C ASN A 15 -0.15 9.99 -4.15
N ILE A 16 -0.52 11.03 -3.40
CA ILE A 16 0.36 11.74 -2.44
C ILE A 16 0.91 10.81 -1.34
N HIS A 17 0.23 9.70 -1.07
CA HIS A 17 0.61 8.72 -0.05
C HIS A 17 1.68 7.73 -0.52
N ILE A 18 2.03 7.74 -1.81
CA ILE A 18 2.98 6.82 -2.42
C ILE A 18 4.26 7.56 -2.74
N TYR A 19 5.38 7.09 -2.17
CA TYR A 19 6.70 7.65 -2.44
C TYR A 19 7.27 7.14 -3.78
N LYS A 20 7.13 5.82 -4.04
CA LYS A 20 7.68 5.18 -5.24
C LYS A 20 6.99 3.87 -5.54
N VAL A 21 6.83 3.52 -6.81
CA VAL A 21 6.32 2.20 -7.22
C VAL A 21 7.36 1.47 -8.08
N ASN A 22 7.79 0.31 -7.62
CA ASN A 22 8.62 -0.62 -8.38
C ASN A 22 7.76 -1.70 -9.06
N SER A 23 8.36 -2.51 -9.93
CA SER A 23 7.65 -3.57 -10.66
C SER A 23 7.00 -4.65 -9.80
N LYS A 24 7.39 -4.75 -8.54
CA LYS A 24 6.92 -5.76 -7.58
C LYS A 24 6.67 -5.21 -6.17
N ASN A 25 7.08 -3.97 -5.89
CA ASN A 25 7.05 -3.39 -4.55
C ASN A 25 6.48 -1.97 -4.61
N ILE A 26 5.72 -1.57 -3.61
CA ILE A 26 5.15 -0.24 -3.47
C ILE A 26 5.75 0.38 -2.21
N TYR A 27 6.31 1.57 -2.34
CA TYR A 27 6.90 2.34 -1.25
C TYR A 27 5.96 3.46 -0.88
N TYR A 28 5.52 3.45 0.37
CA TYR A 28 4.65 4.48 0.93
C TYR A 28 5.47 5.60 1.58
N THR A 29 4.90 6.80 1.64
CA THR A 29 5.47 7.91 2.41
C THR A 29 5.42 7.59 3.90
N ASP A 30 6.34 8.16 4.68
CA ASP A 30 6.40 7.92 6.13
C ASP A 30 5.15 8.46 6.85
N GLU A 31 4.59 9.56 6.37
CA GLU A 31 3.31 10.11 6.84
C GLU A 31 2.16 9.10 6.69
N PHE A 32 2.12 8.40 5.56
CA PHE A 32 1.07 7.41 5.33
C PHE A 32 1.24 6.16 6.19
N LYS A 33 2.49 5.71 6.41
CA LYS A 33 2.75 4.61 7.35
C LYS A 33 2.28 4.94 8.75
N LEU A 34 2.54 6.16 9.22
CA LEU A 34 2.07 6.63 10.52
C LEU A 34 0.54 6.64 10.60
N LYS A 35 -0.14 7.16 9.57
CA LYS A 35 -1.60 7.15 9.48
C LYS A 35 -2.15 5.72 9.56
N ILE A 36 -1.53 4.77 8.86
CA ILE A 36 -1.96 3.36 8.91
C ILE A 36 -1.83 2.80 10.33
N VAL A 37 -0.70 3.03 11.00
CA VAL A 37 -0.48 2.54 12.37
C VAL A 37 -1.46 3.17 13.35
N GLU A 38 -1.70 4.48 13.25
CA GLU A 38 -2.64 5.20 14.09
C GLU A 38 -4.07 4.66 13.90
N GLU A 39 -4.56 4.62 12.67
CA GLU A 39 -5.90 4.16 12.33
C GLU A 39 -6.08 2.66 12.67
N TYR A 40 -5.03 1.85 12.52
CA TYR A 40 -5.02 0.45 12.96
C TYR A 40 -5.14 0.33 14.49
N ASN A 41 -4.44 1.17 15.25
CA ASN A 41 -4.61 1.24 16.71
C ASN A 41 -6.02 1.71 17.10
N HIS A 42 -6.66 2.54 16.27
CA HIS A 42 -8.07 2.92 16.42
C HIS A 42 -9.06 1.81 16.04
N GLY A 43 -8.59 0.67 15.54
CA GLY A 43 -9.41 -0.50 15.18
C GLY A 43 -9.90 -0.51 13.74
N LYS A 44 -9.38 0.36 12.86
CA LYS A 44 -9.64 0.28 11.41
C LYS A 44 -8.74 -0.75 10.75
N GLU A 45 -9.26 -1.44 9.75
CA GLU A 45 -8.43 -2.35 8.97
C GLU A 45 -7.51 -1.56 8.02
N PRO A 46 -6.28 -2.04 7.81
CA PRO A 46 -5.36 -1.43 6.84
C PRO A 46 -6.02 -1.28 5.47
N GLU A 47 -6.83 -2.26 5.07
CA GLU A 47 -7.53 -2.25 3.78
C GLU A 47 -8.49 -1.07 3.62
N ASP A 48 -9.25 -0.73 4.67
CA ASP A 48 -10.11 0.45 4.66
C ASP A 48 -9.30 1.74 4.57
N ILE A 49 -8.17 1.82 5.26
CA ILE A 49 -7.28 3.00 5.25
C ILE A 49 -6.68 3.20 3.85
N PHE A 50 -6.26 2.13 3.19
CA PHE A 50 -5.80 2.17 1.80
C PHE A 50 -6.92 2.57 0.86
N ARG A 51 -8.13 2.02 1.04
CA ARG A 51 -9.30 2.33 0.21
C ARG A 51 -9.73 3.80 0.35
N ASP A 52 -9.73 4.33 1.57
CA ASP A 52 -10.01 5.73 1.89
C ASP A 52 -8.94 6.66 1.27
N ALA A 53 -7.69 6.23 1.29
CA ALA A 53 -6.59 6.90 0.61
C ALA A 53 -6.64 6.80 -0.92
N GLY A 54 -7.62 6.10 -1.51
CA GLY A 54 -7.73 5.90 -2.95
C GLY A 54 -6.71 4.92 -3.53
N ILE A 55 -6.20 4.01 -2.70
CA ILE A 55 -5.28 2.93 -3.07
C ILE A 55 -6.08 1.64 -3.22
N ASP A 56 -6.00 1.03 -4.40
CA ASP A 56 -6.66 -0.24 -4.70
C ASP A 56 -6.02 -1.40 -3.90
N VAL A 57 -6.66 -1.80 -2.82
CA VAL A 57 -6.28 -2.96 -1.99
C VAL A 57 -6.24 -4.27 -2.75
N ASN A 58 -7.04 -4.42 -3.81
CA ASN A 58 -6.97 -5.58 -4.69
C ASN A 58 -5.59 -5.71 -5.34
N ILE A 59 -4.99 -4.59 -5.74
CA ILE A 59 -3.64 -4.57 -6.31
C ILE A 59 -2.65 -5.01 -5.21
N LEU A 60 -2.80 -4.48 -3.99
CA LEU A 60 -1.95 -4.90 -2.88
C LEU A 60 -2.04 -6.40 -2.62
N SER A 61 -3.25 -6.96 -2.56
CA SER A 61 -3.50 -8.39 -2.33
C SER A 61 -2.90 -9.28 -3.42
N GLN A 62 -3.04 -8.88 -4.70
CA GLN A 62 -2.51 -9.63 -5.84
C GLN A 62 -0.97 -9.61 -5.93
N TYR A 63 -0.34 -8.55 -5.41
CA TYR A 63 1.12 -8.39 -5.43
C TYR A 63 1.77 -8.65 -4.06
N ARG A 64 0.97 -9.00 -3.05
CA ARG A 64 1.41 -9.50 -1.74
C ARG A 64 2.04 -10.87 -1.92
N ASN A 65 3.29 -10.87 -2.38
CA ASN A 65 4.14 -12.04 -2.21
C ASN A 65 4.18 -12.35 -0.71
N GLU A 66 3.87 -13.59 -0.37
CA GLU A 66 3.59 -14.22 0.92
C GLU A 66 4.55 -13.93 2.11
N LYS A 67 5.47 -12.97 2.06
CA LYS A 67 6.59 -12.84 3.01
C LYS A 67 6.89 -11.45 3.58
N HIS A 68 5.92 -10.57 3.81
CA HIS A 68 6.21 -9.34 4.59
C HIS A 68 5.04 -8.82 5.44
N ILE A 69 4.76 -9.56 6.50
CA ILE A 69 4.33 -9.02 7.80
C ILE A 69 5.11 -9.81 8.85
N GLU A 70 6.43 -9.67 8.83
CA GLU A 70 7.23 -10.06 10.00
C GLU A 70 7.57 -8.78 10.76
N GLY A 71 6.88 -8.61 11.89
CA GLY A 71 7.36 -7.87 13.05
C GLY A 71 7.73 -6.40 12.85
N ARG A 72 6.80 -5.50 13.18
CA ARG A 72 6.89 -4.56 14.31
C ARG A 72 5.80 -3.50 14.16
N LEU A 73 4.73 -3.69 14.95
CA LEU A 73 4.15 -2.57 15.70
C LEU A 73 5.11 -2.25 16.85
#